data_AF-A0A1S1BPI1-F1
#
_entry.id   AF-A0A1S1BPI1-F1
#
_cell.length_a   1.000
_cell.length_b   1.000
_cell.length_c   1.000
_cell.angle_alpha   90.00
_cell.angle_beta   90.00
_cell.angle_gamma   90.00
#
_symmetry.space_group_name_H-M   'P 1'
#
loop_
_entity.id
_entity.type
_entity.pdbx_description
1 polymer ?
#
loop_
_entity_poly.entity_id
_entity_poly.type
_entity_poly.pdbx_seq_one_letter_code
_entity_poly.pdbx_strand_id
1 'polypeptide(L)'
;MTQSHFKKLLWRGGCLAALALYGYVQNYRLKRQDYLLESPRYAGALDGFTIAVLSDLNFPKHRVDLKDLLKQTKASQVDMIALTGNILNQEGTLNLTELAAFARELTALAPTFAVYGPNELKHPQAPQMERLFREYGVQFLHDQAVDLTYKGQAITIMGLMEKGNRSFLKGDALRHVDLTPKQTQQVKILLASHPEAFLRYHEDLSKSPDLVLSGLATGGSIHLGPLGGLYAPSQGYLPKYTEGIFRLPGNPYKSLLISRGIGRASLGVRVNNRPELVRVQLTASREDQLKDWARDLGEKADQSEHSQPGPDRQENLSEGITVYDDRPSQHYSQPDHVLIQDQGGDYLLEPLPEEKVGAEDLPLAVDPSHPASPIRPLPDLEEDN
;
A
#
# COMPACT_ATOMS: atom_id res chain seq x y z
N MET A 1 36.82 -10.46 -39.56
CA MET A 1 36.48 -10.07 -38.18
C MET A 1 37.39 -10.88 -37.24
N THR A 2 38.23 -10.25 -36.41
CA THR A 2 39.11 -11.03 -35.51
C THR A 2 38.29 -11.74 -34.43
N GLN A 3 38.75 -12.90 -33.93
CA GLN A 3 38.05 -13.61 -32.85
C GLN A 3 37.77 -12.72 -31.62
N SER A 4 38.64 -11.74 -31.35
CA SER A 4 38.44 -10.74 -30.29
C SER A 4 37.27 -9.79 -30.57
N HIS A 5 37.09 -9.33 -31.82
CA HIS A 5 35.94 -8.51 -32.20
C HIS A 5 34.62 -9.28 -32.12
N PHE A 6 34.62 -10.56 -32.49
CA PHE A 6 33.42 -11.41 -32.40
C PHE A 6 33.00 -11.66 -30.94
N LYS A 7 33.95 -11.97 -30.04
CA LYS A 7 33.69 -12.10 -28.59
C LYS A 7 33.14 -10.81 -27.98
N LYS A 8 33.70 -9.64 -28.32
CA LYS A 8 33.20 -8.34 -27.86
C LYS A 8 31.79 -8.04 -28.36
N LEU A 9 31.46 -8.42 -29.60
CA LEU A 9 30.12 -8.25 -30.16
C LEU A 9 29.10 -9.15 -29.45
N LEU A 10 29.44 -10.42 -29.22
CA LEU A 10 28.61 -11.36 -28.45
C LEU A 10 28.35 -10.85 -27.03
N TRP A 11 29.39 -10.36 -26.34
CA TRP A 11 29.26 -9.79 -24.99
C TRP A 11 28.29 -8.60 -24.98
N ARG A 12 28.46 -7.64 -25.90
CA ARG A 12 27.56 -6.48 -26.02
C ARG A 12 26.12 -6.88 -26.33
N GLY A 13 25.94 -7.84 -27.23
CA GLY A 13 24.62 -8.41 -27.54
C GLY A 13 23.97 -9.05 -26.31
N GLY A 14 24.75 -9.82 -25.54
CA GLY A 14 24.30 -10.42 -24.28
C GLY A 14 23.88 -9.38 -23.24
N CYS A 15 24.68 -8.33 -23.03
CA CYS A 15 24.34 -7.25 -22.09
C CYS A 15 23.05 -6.51 -22.51
N LEU A 16 22.87 -6.22 -23.79
CA LEU A 16 21.66 -5.56 -24.29
C LEU A 16 20.42 -6.44 -24.11
N ALA A 17 20.53 -7.74 -24.40
CA ALA A 17 19.45 -8.69 -24.17
C ALA A 17 19.08 -8.79 -22.69
N ALA A 18 20.07 -8.83 -21.80
CA ALA A 18 19.87 -8.84 -20.35
C ALA A 18 19.19 -7.55 -19.85
N LEU A 19 19.61 -6.39 -20.34
CA LEU A 19 19.01 -5.09 -19.99
C LEU A 19 17.55 -4.99 -20.49
N ALA A 20 17.28 -5.47 -21.70
CA ALA A 20 15.92 -5.51 -22.25
C ALA A 20 15.01 -6.45 -21.45
N LEU A 21 15.51 -7.64 -21.08
CA LEU A 21 14.80 -8.59 -20.23
C LEU A 21 14.54 -8.00 -18.84
N TYR A 22 15.55 -7.38 -18.22
CA TYR A 22 15.39 -6.69 -16.95
C TYR A 22 14.32 -5.60 -17.04
N GLY A 23 14.39 -4.72 -18.05
CA GLY A 23 13.39 -3.68 -18.27
C GLY A 23 11.98 -4.25 -18.46
N TYR A 24 11.86 -5.35 -19.20
CA TYR A 24 10.59 -6.06 -19.37
C TYR A 24 10.05 -6.58 -18.04
N VAL A 25 10.87 -7.30 -17.27
CA VAL A 25 10.46 -7.83 -15.94
C VAL A 25 10.05 -6.69 -15.01
N GLN A 26 10.84 -5.61 -14.95
CA GLN A 26 10.55 -4.48 -14.07
C GLN A 26 9.25 -3.75 -14.40
N ASN A 27 8.80 -3.77 -15.66
CA ASN A 27 7.65 -2.97 -16.11
C ASN A 27 6.37 -3.76 -16.36
N TYR A 28 6.48 -5.08 -16.60
CA TYR A 28 5.36 -5.91 -17.07
C TYR A 28 5.11 -7.16 -16.21
N ARG A 29 6.08 -7.60 -15.40
CA ARG A 29 5.88 -8.78 -14.53
C ARG A 29 5.38 -8.35 -13.16
N LEU A 30 4.11 -8.66 -12.90
CA LEU A 30 3.49 -8.56 -11.58
C LEU A 30 4.33 -9.30 -10.53
N LYS A 31 4.47 -8.69 -9.37
CA LYS A 31 5.04 -9.29 -8.15
C LYS A 31 3.98 -9.23 -7.07
N ARG A 32 3.66 -10.37 -6.44
CA ARG A 32 2.90 -10.36 -5.19
C ARG A 32 3.84 -9.96 -4.05
N GLN A 33 3.38 -9.09 -3.17
CA GLN A 33 4.07 -8.72 -1.94
C GLN A 33 3.15 -8.99 -0.76
N ASP A 34 3.63 -9.82 0.17
CA ASP A 34 2.91 -10.23 1.36
C ASP A 34 3.36 -9.38 2.57
N TYR A 35 2.39 -8.89 3.34
CA TYR A 35 2.58 -8.15 4.59
C TYR A 35 1.78 -8.79 5.71
N LEU A 36 2.37 -8.83 6.90
CA LEU A 36 1.71 -9.25 8.13
C LEU A 36 1.64 -8.04 9.07
N LEU A 37 0.43 -7.63 9.42
CA LEU A 37 0.18 -6.44 10.23
C LEU A 37 -0.33 -6.82 11.62
N GLU A 38 0.51 -6.58 12.61
CA GLU A 38 0.22 -6.88 14.00
C GLU A 38 -0.49 -5.73 14.73
N SER A 39 -1.56 -6.07 15.47
CA SER A 39 -2.19 -5.22 16.47
C SER A 39 -3.02 -6.06 17.46
N PRO A 40 -2.99 -5.76 18.77
CA PRO A 40 -3.91 -6.35 19.74
C PRO A 40 -5.39 -6.16 19.38
N ARG A 41 -5.73 -5.14 18.58
CA ARG A 41 -7.11 -4.91 18.11
C ARG A 41 -7.60 -5.95 17.10
N TYR A 42 -6.70 -6.73 16.50
CA TYR A 42 -7.01 -7.79 15.55
C TYR A 42 -7.25 -9.16 16.21
N ALA A 43 -7.18 -9.23 17.55
CA ALA A 43 -7.45 -10.46 18.29
C ALA A 43 -8.85 -11.04 18.03
N GLY A 44 -8.97 -12.35 18.19
CA GLY A 44 -10.22 -13.07 18.04
C GLY A 44 -10.56 -13.31 16.57
N ALA A 45 -11.76 -12.88 16.15
CA ALA A 45 -12.29 -13.24 14.84
C ALA A 45 -11.54 -12.61 13.66
N LEU A 46 -10.80 -11.52 13.88
CA LEU A 46 -10.02 -10.83 12.85
C LEU A 46 -8.61 -11.39 12.65
N ASP A 47 -8.17 -12.32 13.48
CA ASP A 47 -6.87 -12.95 13.31
C ASP A 47 -6.87 -13.79 12.03
N GLY A 48 -5.90 -13.50 11.15
CA GLY A 48 -5.81 -14.07 9.81
C GLY A 48 -6.64 -13.36 8.73
N PHE A 49 -7.41 -12.32 9.06
CA PHE A 49 -8.19 -11.56 8.05
C PHE A 49 -7.27 -10.98 6.99
N THR A 50 -7.53 -11.32 5.72
CA THR A 50 -6.62 -11.04 4.61
C THR A 50 -7.24 -10.10 3.58
N ILE A 51 -6.49 -9.09 3.17
CA ILE A 51 -6.92 -8.06 2.22
C ILE A 51 -5.99 -8.06 1.01
N ALA A 52 -6.55 -8.08 -0.20
CA ALA A 52 -5.81 -7.74 -1.41
C ALA A 52 -5.93 -6.24 -1.69
N VAL A 53 -4.81 -5.56 -1.91
CA VAL A 53 -4.80 -4.15 -2.34
C VAL A 53 -4.35 -4.07 -3.79
N LEU A 54 -5.25 -3.57 -4.62
CA LEU A 54 -5.07 -3.38 -6.05
C LEU A 54 -5.08 -1.87 -6.34
N SER A 55 -3.90 -1.28 -6.42
CA SER A 55 -3.76 0.17 -6.63
C SER A 55 -3.29 0.52 -8.04
N ASP A 56 -3.67 1.71 -8.51
CA ASP A 56 -3.12 2.33 -9.72
C ASP A 56 -3.17 1.40 -10.94
N LEU A 57 -4.29 0.71 -11.15
CA LEU A 57 -4.48 -0.24 -12.25
C LEU A 57 -4.25 0.42 -13.61
N ASN A 58 -4.64 1.67 -13.79
CA ASN A 58 -4.43 2.46 -15.02
C ASN A 58 -5.07 1.89 -16.31
N PHE A 59 -6.30 1.37 -16.28
CA PHE A 59 -7.03 0.99 -17.49
C PHE A 59 -7.15 2.14 -18.51
N PRO A 60 -6.99 1.89 -19.82
CA PRO A 60 -6.64 0.61 -20.47
C PRO A 60 -5.12 0.35 -20.56
N LYS A 61 -4.28 1.21 -19.98
CA LYS A 61 -2.80 1.16 -20.02
C LYS A 61 -2.19 0.38 -18.84
N HIS A 62 -2.86 -0.66 -18.35
CA HIS A 62 -2.52 -1.37 -17.10
C HIS A 62 -1.22 -2.19 -17.14
N ARG A 63 -0.62 -2.40 -18.34
CA ARG A 63 0.69 -3.05 -18.62
C ARG A 63 0.90 -4.48 -18.12
N VAL A 64 0.24 -4.91 -17.05
CA VAL A 64 0.29 -6.29 -16.55
C VAL A 64 -0.77 -7.15 -17.24
N ASP A 65 -0.62 -8.47 -17.20
CA ASP A 65 -1.67 -9.38 -17.62
C ASP A 65 -2.76 -9.47 -16.53
N LEU A 66 -3.98 -9.04 -16.84
CA LEU A 66 -5.12 -9.10 -15.92
C LEU A 66 -5.46 -10.54 -15.50
N LYS A 67 -5.22 -11.53 -16.36
CA LYS A 67 -5.46 -12.94 -16.00
C LYS A 67 -4.46 -13.40 -14.94
N ASP A 68 -3.20 -13.00 -15.05
CA ASP A 68 -2.18 -13.28 -14.04
C ASP A 68 -2.52 -12.58 -12.72
N LEU A 69 -2.94 -11.31 -12.79
CA LEU A 69 -3.42 -10.57 -11.61
C LEU A 69 -4.56 -11.30 -10.90
N LEU A 70 -5.64 -11.61 -11.62
CA LEU A 70 -6.81 -12.32 -11.06
C LEU A 70 -6.43 -13.70 -10.50
N LYS A 71 -5.54 -14.44 -11.18
CA LYS A 71 -5.04 -15.73 -10.71
C LYS A 71 -4.29 -15.58 -9.38
N GLN A 72 -3.38 -14.59 -9.27
CA GLN A 72 -2.63 -14.34 -8.04
C GLN A 72 -3.52 -13.81 -6.91
N THR A 73 -4.53 -12.99 -7.20
CA THR A 73 -5.54 -12.56 -6.23
C THR A 73 -6.36 -13.74 -5.73
N LYS A 74 -6.79 -14.64 -6.62
CA LYS A 74 -7.52 -15.87 -6.23
C LYS A 74 -6.67 -16.79 -5.36
N ALA A 75 -5.41 -17.00 -5.73
CA ALA A 75 -4.47 -17.83 -4.97
C ALA A 75 -4.12 -17.25 -3.58
N SER A 76 -4.36 -15.95 -3.39
CA SER A 76 -4.11 -15.23 -2.15
C SER A 76 -5.19 -15.45 -1.07
N GLN A 77 -6.31 -16.11 -1.39
CA GLN A 77 -7.42 -16.43 -0.48
C GLN A 77 -7.82 -15.24 0.42
N VAL A 78 -8.17 -14.13 -0.21
CA VAL A 78 -8.47 -12.88 0.50
C VAL A 78 -9.92 -12.80 0.94
N ASP A 79 -10.16 -12.14 2.07
CA ASP A 79 -11.49 -11.88 2.64
C ASP A 79 -12.06 -10.52 2.18
N MET A 80 -11.21 -9.64 1.65
CA MET A 80 -11.58 -8.33 1.12
C MET A 80 -10.63 -7.91 0.00
N ILE A 81 -11.16 -7.18 -0.99
CA ILE A 81 -10.37 -6.50 -2.03
C ILE A 81 -10.55 -4.99 -1.89
N ALA A 82 -9.44 -4.25 -1.90
CA ALA A 82 -9.40 -2.80 -1.86
C ALA A 82 -8.84 -2.22 -3.16
N LEU A 83 -9.63 -1.38 -3.84
CA LEU A 83 -9.19 -0.56 -4.97
C LEU A 83 -8.93 0.87 -4.49
N THR A 84 -7.66 1.25 -4.34
CA THR A 84 -7.25 2.52 -3.69
C THR A 84 -7.15 3.71 -4.64
N GLY A 85 -7.84 3.66 -5.78
CA GLY A 85 -7.88 4.73 -6.79
C GLY A 85 -6.93 4.53 -7.98
N ASN A 86 -7.02 5.45 -8.95
CA ASN A 86 -6.32 5.38 -10.25
C ASN A 86 -6.55 4.04 -10.98
N ILE A 87 -7.79 3.55 -10.89
CA ILE A 87 -8.28 2.40 -11.65
C ILE A 87 -8.15 2.69 -13.15
N LEU A 88 -8.47 3.92 -13.55
CA LEU A 88 -8.35 4.45 -14.90
C LEU A 88 -7.03 5.20 -15.07
N ASN A 89 -6.51 5.16 -16.29
CA ASN A 89 -5.53 6.14 -16.73
C ASN A 89 -6.23 7.47 -17.01
N GLN A 90 -5.48 8.59 -16.97
CA GLN A 90 -6.05 9.91 -17.32
C GLN A 90 -6.55 9.98 -18.77
N GLU A 91 -6.00 9.15 -19.64
CA GLU A 91 -6.32 9.12 -21.06
C GLU A 91 -6.54 7.69 -21.54
N GLY A 92 -7.41 7.56 -22.54
CA GLY A 92 -7.68 6.31 -23.23
C GLY A 92 -9.17 6.06 -23.31
N THR A 93 -9.58 5.29 -24.32
CA THR A 93 -10.97 4.86 -24.44
C THR A 93 -11.18 3.59 -23.62
N LEU A 94 -12.19 3.59 -22.76
CA LEU A 94 -12.49 2.43 -21.94
C LEU A 94 -13.08 1.29 -22.77
N ASN A 95 -12.53 0.09 -22.59
CA ASN A 95 -13.20 -1.14 -23.01
C ASN A 95 -14.14 -1.59 -21.88
N LEU A 96 -15.42 -1.26 -22.00
CA LEU A 96 -16.41 -1.58 -20.97
C LEU A 96 -16.59 -3.08 -20.77
N THR A 97 -16.42 -3.89 -21.82
CA THR A 97 -16.51 -5.36 -21.70
C THR A 97 -15.37 -5.92 -20.86
N GLU A 98 -14.15 -5.39 -21.03
CA GLU A 98 -12.99 -5.77 -20.20
C GLU A 98 -13.18 -5.33 -18.75
N LEU A 99 -13.63 -4.10 -18.53
CA LEU A 99 -13.93 -3.56 -17.19
C LEU A 99 -15.05 -4.35 -16.49
N ALA A 100 -16.11 -4.72 -17.22
CA ALA A 100 -17.21 -5.55 -16.72
C ALA A 100 -16.71 -6.93 -16.28
N ALA A 101 -15.94 -7.59 -17.14
CA ALA A 101 -15.35 -8.88 -16.84
C ALA A 101 -14.44 -8.78 -15.61
N PHE A 102 -13.58 -7.77 -15.54
CA PHE A 102 -12.68 -7.57 -14.41
C PHE A 102 -13.44 -7.34 -13.09
N ALA A 103 -14.44 -6.45 -13.07
CA ALA A 103 -15.25 -6.18 -11.88
C ALA A 103 -16.00 -7.44 -11.39
N ARG A 104 -16.56 -8.22 -12.32
CA ARG A 104 -17.24 -9.48 -12.01
C ARG A 104 -16.28 -10.51 -11.41
N GLU A 105 -15.08 -10.67 -11.97
CA GLU A 105 -14.10 -11.62 -11.43
C GLU A 105 -13.62 -11.20 -10.04
N LEU A 106 -13.38 -9.90 -9.78
CA LEU A 106 -12.98 -9.43 -8.44
C LEU A 106 -14.05 -9.71 -7.38
N THR A 107 -15.29 -9.33 -7.66
CA THR A 107 -16.41 -9.47 -6.71
C THR A 107 -16.82 -10.93 -6.48
N ALA A 108 -16.51 -11.83 -7.42
CA ALA A 108 -16.64 -13.27 -7.21
C ALA A 108 -15.58 -13.85 -6.27
N LEU A 109 -14.45 -13.15 -6.05
CA LEU A 109 -13.40 -13.59 -5.12
C LEU A 109 -13.68 -13.14 -3.68
N ALA A 110 -14.03 -11.85 -3.49
CA ALA A 110 -14.28 -11.28 -2.18
C ALA A 110 -15.08 -9.96 -2.26
N PRO A 111 -15.72 -9.52 -1.15
CA PRO A 111 -16.23 -8.15 -1.03
C PRO A 111 -15.20 -7.12 -1.48
N THR A 112 -15.58 -6.30 -2.45
CA THR A 112 -14.67 -5.36 -3.12
C THR A 112 -15.11 -3.92 -2.86
N PHE A 113 -14.19 -3.12 -2.32
CA PHE A 113 -14.39 -1.71 -2.01
C PHE A 113 -13.46 -0.85 -2.84
N ALA A 114 -13.94 0.32 -3.25
CA ALA A 114 -13.19 1.21 -4.13
C ALA A 114 -13.32 2.68 -3.71
N VAL A 115 -12.27 3.45 -3.99
CA VAL A 115 -12.29 4.91 -3.97
C VAL A 115 -11.77 5.45 -5.29
N TYR A 116 -12.10 6.71 -5.60
CA TYR A 116 -11.48 7.42 -6.71
C TYR A 116 -10.08 7.87 -6.32
N GLY A 117 -9.18 7.88 -7.30
CA GLY A 117 -7.93 8.63 -7.24
C GLY A 117 -7.97 9.84 -8.19
N PRO A 118 -6.85 10.57 -8.29
CA PRO A 118 -6.75 11.76 -9.13
C PRO A 118 -7.09 11.55 -10.60
N ASN A 119 -6.91 10.35 -11.14
CA ASN A 119 -7.24 10.05 -12.53
C ASN A 119 -8.74 9.98 -12.78
N GLU A 120 -9.50 9.31 -11.90
CA GLU A 120 -10.96 9.20 -12.05
C GLU A 120 -11.62 10.58 -11.98
N LEU A 121 -11.13 11.47 -11.11
CA LEU A 121 -11.66 12.84 -10.99
C LEU A 121 -11.56 13.64 -12.30
N LYS A 122 -10.56 13.33 -13.13
CA LYS A 122 -10.32 14.01 -14.42
C LYS A 122 -10.90 13.26 -15.61
N HIS A 123 -11.22 11.97 -15.46
CA HIS A 123 -11.59 11.12 -16.58
C HIS A 123 -13.10 11.22 -16.90
N PRO A 124 -13.50 11.62 -18.12
CA PRO A 124 -14.91 11.87 -18.45
C PRO A 124 -15.79 10.61 -18.36
N GLN A 125 -15.20 9.41 -18.52
CA GLN A 125 -15.92 8.13 -18.41
C GLN A 125 -15.83 7.50 -17.02
N ALA A 126 -15.25 8.15 -16.00
CA ALA A 126 -15.21 7.60 -14.64
C ALA A 126 -16.62 7.29 -14.08
N PRO A 127 -17.65 8.16 -14.25
CA PRO A 127 -19.01 7.82 -13.82
C PRO A 127 -19.59 6.59 -14.53
N GLN A 128 -19.16 6.33 -15.77
CA GLN A 128 -19.59 5.15 -16.52
C GLN A 128 -18.92 3.87 -15.98
N MET A 129 -17.62 3.93 -15.68
CA MET A 129 -16.90 2.84 -15.01
C MET A 129 -17.51 2.55 -13.63
N GLU A 130 -17.81 3.57 -12.83
CA GLU A 130 -18.37 3.36 -11.50
C GLU A 130 -19.73 2.69 -11.56
N ARG A 131 -20.64 3.16 -12.43
CA ARG A 131 -21.94 2.51 -12.61
C ARG A 131 -21.79 1.03 -12.96
N LEU A 132 -20.90 0.73 -13.90
CA LEU A 132 -20.61 -0.65 -14.33
C LEU A 132 -20.05 -1.50 -13.18
N PHE A 133 -19.07 -0.98 -12.45
CA PHE A 133 -18.46 -1.70 -11.33
C PHE A 133 -19.48 -1.95 -10.20
N ARG A 134 -20.34 -0.96 -9.90
CA ARG A 134 -21.42 -1.09 -8.93
C ARG A 134 -22.44 -2.14 -9.35
N GLU A 135 -22.75 -2.26 -10.65
CA GLU A 135 -23.63 -3.32 -11.18
C GLU A 135 -23.11 -4.73 -10.86
N TYR A 136 -21.78 -4.91 -10.85
CA TYR A 136 -21.14 -6.17 -10.47
C TYR A 136 -20.86 -6.31 -8.97
N GLY A 137 -21.27 -5.35 -8.13
CA GLY A 137 -21.16 -5.45 -6.67
C GLY A 137 -19.92 -4.79 -6.04
N VAL A 138 -19.14 -4.02 -6.81
CA VAL A 138 -18.09 -3.17 -6.22
C VAL A 138 -18.72 -2.01 -5.46
N GLN A 139 -18.32 -1.80 -4.22
CA GLN A 139 -18.81 -0.70 -3.39
C GLN A 139 -17.85 0.48 -3.45
N PHE A 140 -18.21 1.53 -4.21
CA PHE A 140 -17.48 2.79 -4.17
C PHE A 140 -17.88 3.60 -2.93
N LEU A 141 -16.87 3.96 -2.13
CA LEU A 141 -17.01 4.66 -0.86
C LEU A 141 -16.58 6.13 -1.03
N HIS A 142 -17.54 6.99 -1.37
CA HIS A 142 -17.30 8.42 -1.55
C HIS A 142 -17.54 9.17 -0.24
N ASP A 143 -16.50 9.38 0.55
CA ASP A 143 -16.58 9.95 1.91
C ASP A 143 -17.58 9.18 2.80
N GLN A 144 -17.56 7.86 2.71
CA GLN A 144 -18.54 6.96 3.34
C GLN A 144 -17.86 5.85 4.14
N ALA A 145 -18.58 5.32 5.12
CA ALA A 145 -18.20 4.17 5.92
C ALA A 145 -19.29 3.09 5.93
N VAL A 146 -18.88 1.84 5.83
CA VAL A 146 -19.78 0.67 5.83
C VAL A 146 -19.21 -0.43 6.74
N ASP A 147 -20.09 -1.26 7.31
CA ASP A 147 -19.68 -2.41 8.13
C ASP A 147 -19.47 -3.63 7.22
N LEU A 148 -18.29 -4.25 7.29
CA LEU A 148 -18.03 -5.59 6.78
C LEU A 148 -18.04 -6.57 7.95
N THR A 149 -18.88 -7.59 7.90
CA THR A 149 -18.93 -8.62 8.95
C THR A 149 -18.06 -9.81 8.56
N TYR A 150 -17.06 -10.12 9.38
CA TYR A 150 -16.17 -11.27 9.22
C TYR A 150 -16.21 -12.15 10.48
N LYS A 151 -16.56 -13.43 10.32
CA LYS A 151 -16.69 -14.40 11.43
C LYS A 151 -17.46 -13.86 12.65
N GLY A 152 -18.53 -13.08 12.38
CA GLY A 152 -19.38 -12.47 13.41
C GLY A 152 -18.87 -11.15 14.01
N GLN A 153 -17.66 -10.69 13.66
CA GLN A 153 -17.11 -9.41 14.08
C GLN A 153 -17.24 -8.37 12.95
N ALA A 154 -17.68 -7.16 13.30
CA ALA A 154 -17.82 -6.06 12.34
C ALA A 154 -16.51 -5.25 12.24
N ILE A 155 -16.14 -4.91 11.02
CA ILE A 155 -15.03 -4.03 10.65
C ILE A 155 -15.62 -2.83 9.91
N THR A 156 -15.27 -1.62 10.32
CA THR A 156 -15.65 -0.41 9.60
C THR A 156 -14.70 -0.21 8.41
N ILE A 157 -15.22 -0.26 7.19
CA ILE A 157 -14.49 0.08 5.97
C ILE A 157 -14.88 1.51 5.58
N MET A 158 -13.88 2.39 5.54
CA MET A 158 -14.04 3.80 5.21
C MET A 158 -13.40 4.08 3.85
N GLY A 159 -14.00 4.98 3.07
CA GLY A 159 -13.40 5.51 1.86
C GLY A 159 -13.37 7.02 1.87
N LEU A 160 -12.21 7.59 1.58
CA LEU A 160 -12.05 9.02 1.37
C LEU A 160 -12.14 9.32 -0.12
N MET A 161 -13.07 10.20 -0.51
CA MET A 161 -13.20 10.65 -1.89
C MET A 161 -12.05 11.59 -2.25
N GLU A 162 -11.51 11.41 -3.45
CA GLU A 162 -10.53 12.32 -4.04
C GLU A 162 -11.12 13.72 -4.24
N LYS A 163 -10.35 14.76 -3.87
CA LYS A 163 -10.78 16.16 -3.95
C LYS A 163 -9.74 16.98 -4.71
N GLY A 164 -10.14 17.56 -5.85
CA GLY A 164 -9.21 18.29 -6.74
C GLY A 164 -8.54 19.52 -6.11
N ASN A 165 -9.14 20.10 -5.06
CA ASN A 165 -8.55 21.20 -4.28
C ASN A 165 -7.61 20.72 -3.17
N ARG A 166 -7.40 19.41 -3.03
CA ARG A 166 -6.60 18.75 -1.99
C ARG A 166 -6.94 19.23 -0.58
N SER A 167 -8.21 19.52 -0.32
CA SER A 167 -8.64 20.03 0.99
C SER A 167 -8.40 19.04 2.14
N PHE A 168 -8.22 17.75 1.84
CA PHE A 168 -7.79 16.72 2.80
C PHE A 168 -6.40 16.97 3.41
N LEU A 169 -5.58 17.86 2.85
CA LEU A 169 -4.30 18.28 3.45
C LEU A 169 -4.45 19.42 4.45
N LYS A 170 -5.63 20.02 4.57
CA LYS A 170 -5.92 21.16 5.43
C LYS A 170 -6.86 20.73 6.56
N GLY A 171 -6.33 20.58 7.77
CA GLY A 171 -7.08 20.10 8.91
C GLY A 171 -7.56 18.66 8.74
N ASP A 172 -8.66 18.31 9.42
CA ASP A 172 -9.13 16.93 9.49
C ASP A 172 -9.54 16.44 8.10
N ALA A 173 -8.77 15.47 7.59
CA ALA A 173 -9.00 14.85 6.29
C ALA A 173 -10.32 14.07 6.24
N LEU A 174 -10.76 13.53 7.38
CA LEU A 174 -11.93 12.67 7.52
C LEU A 174 -13.19 13.43 7.97
N ARG A 175 -13.17 14.77 7.95
CA ARG A 175 -14.29 15.62 8.41
C ARG A 175 -15.63 15.32 7.73
N HIS A 176 -15.61 14.81 6.50
CA HIS A 176 -16.81 14.46 5.73
C HIS A 176 -17.18 12.98 5.79
N VAL A 177 -16.36 12.15 6.45
CA VAL A 177 -16.68 10.74 6.70
C VAL A 177 -17.42 10.66 8.01
N ASP A 178 -18.70 10.31 7.95
CA ASP A 178 -19.53 10.15 9.13
C ASP A 178 -19.48 8.71 9.65
N LEU A 179 -19.30 8.55 10.96
CA LEU A 179 -19.30 7.26 11.64
C LEU A 179 -20.43 7.21 12.66
N THR A 180 -21.12 6.07 12.71
CA THR A 180 -22.03 5.77 13.81
C THR A 180 -21.26 5.53 15.11
N PRO A 181 -21.88 5.68 16.30
CA PRO A 181 -21.23 5.35 17.57
C PRO A 181 -20.70 3.92 17.65
N LYS A 182 -21.33 2.98 16.93
CA LYS A 182 -20.85 1.59 16.82
C LYS A 182 -19.56 1.52 16.01
N GLN A 183 -19.50 2.22 14.88
CA GLN A 183 -18.34 2.21 13.97
C GLN A 183 -17.09 2.85 14.57
N THR A 184 -17.24 3.84 15.45
CA THR A 184 -16.08 4.46 16.13
C THR A 184 -15.34 3.46 17.03
N GLN A 185 -16.04 2.48 17.61
CA GLN A 185 -15.47 1.44 18.49
C GLN A 185 -14.90 0.24 17.73
N GLN A 186 -15.28 0.03 16.47
CA GLN A 186 -14.81 -1.08 15.65
C GLN A 186 -13.37 -0.88 15.15
N VAL A 187 -12.76 -1.95 14.63
CA VAL A 187 -11.56 -1.85 13.80
C VAL A 187 -11.91 -1.08 12.54
N LYS A 188 -11.06 -0.11 12.16
CA LYS A 188 -11.30 0.81 11.05
C LYS A 188 -10.22 0.65 9.99
N ILE A 189 -10.65 0.37 8.76
CA ILE A 189 -9.77 0.31 7.58
C ILE A 189 -10.16 1.45 6.65
N LEU A 190 -9.21 2.31 6.29
CA LEU A 190 -9.42 3.44 5.39
C LEU A 190 -8.82 3.15 4.01
N LEU A 191 -9.60 3.33 2.96
CA LEU A 191 -9.11 3.43 1.59
C LEU A 191 -8.94 4.92 1.25
N ALA A 192 -7.71 5.33 0.93
CA ALA A 192 -7.41 6.71 0.55
C ALA A 192 -6.21 6.74 -0.41
N SER A 193 -6.29 7.50 -1.50
CA SER A 193 -5.22 7.50 -2.52
C SER A 193 -3.95 8.23 -2.10
N HIS A 194 -4.01 9.16 -1.14
CA HIS A 194 -2.92 10.09 -0.83
C HIS A 194 -2.11 9.69 0.41
N PRO A 195 -0.95 9.05 0.28
CA PRO A 195 -0.15 8.64 1.44
C PRO A 195 0.49 9.83 2.18
N GLU A 196 0.71 10.97 1.51
CA GLU A 196 1.29 12.16 2.15
C GLU A 196 0.35 12.81 3.19
N ALA A 197 -0.93 12.47 3.16
CA ALA A 197 -1.93 12.92 4.12
C ALA A 197 -2.00 12.04 5.38
N PHE A 198 -1.08 11.08 5.56
CA PHE A 198 -1.15 10.07 6.64
C PHE A 198 -1.52 10.65 8.00
N LEU A 199 -0.79 11.66 8.47
CA LEU A 199 -1.03 12.27 9.79
C LEU A 199 -2.41 12.94 9.88
N ARG A 200 -2.91 13.47 8.76
CA ARG A 200 -4.23 14.14 8.70
C ARG A 200 -5.39 13.16 8.88
N TYR A 201 -5.20 11.88 8.54
CA TYR A 201 -6.20 10.83 8.79
C TYR A 201 -6.41 10.52 10.27
N HIS A 202 -5.58 11.06 11.15
CA HIS A 202 -5.61 10.80 12.58
C HIS A 202 -5.93 12.05 13.42
N GLU A 203 -6.30 13.18 12.81
CA GLU A 203 -6.63 14.41 13.54
C GLU A 203 -7.92 14.27 14.37
N ASP A 204 -8.96 13.62 13.83
CA ASP A 204 -10.12 13.19 14.62
C ASP A 204 -9.89 11.79 15.18
N LEU A 205 -9.63 11.72 16.50
CA LEU A 205 -9.38 10.46 17.21
C LEU A 205 -10.55 9.47 17.12
N SER A 206 -11.79 9.94 16.97
CA SER A 206 -12.98 9.08 16.85
C SER A 206 -13.04 8.37 15.49
N LYS A 207 -12.44 8.96 14.46
CA LYS A 207 -12.38 8.45 13.08
C LYS A 207 -11.04 7.81 12.73
N SER A 208 -10.03 8.02 13.55
CA SER A 208 -8.66 7.54 13.39
C SER A 208 -8.58 6.04 13.01
N PRO A 209 -8.18 5.70 11.77
CA PRO A 209 -8.13 4.32 11.28
C PRO A 209 -7.04 3.50 11.96
N ASP A 210 -7.20 2.17 11.95
CA ASP A 210 -6.17 1.22 12.39
C ASP A 210 -5.24 0.86 11.23
N LEU A 211 -5.79 0.79 10.01
CA LEU A 211 -5.06 0.57 8.79
C LEU A 211 -5.54 1.52 7.69
N VAL A 212 -4.62 2.28 7.10
CA VAL A 212 -4.83 3.06 5.88
C VAL A 212 -4.22 2.32 4.71
N LEU A 213 -4.99 2.12 3.65
CA LEU A 213 -4.57 1.50 2.40
C LEU A 213 -4.47 2.59 1.34
N SER A 214 -3.27 2.79 0.81
CA SER A 214 -2.97 3.85 -0.15
C SER A 214 -2.15 3.39 -1.34
N GLY A 215 -2.21 4.23 -2.39
CA GLY A 215 -1.46 4.08 -3.62
C GLY A 215 -0.82 5.40 -4.02
N LEU A 216 -0.97 5.77 -5.30
CA LEU A 216 -0.56 7.03 -5.93
C LEU A 216 0.95 7.28 -6.00
N ALA A 217 1.69 6.93 -4.95
CA ALA A 217 3.14 7.13 -4.90
C ALA A 217 3.88 6.29 -5.95
N THR A 218 3.27 5.19 -6.41
CA THR A 218 3.80 4.30 -7.45
C THR A 218 5.23 3.79 -7.16
N GLY A 219 5.60 3.60 -5.89
CA GLY A 219 6.96 3.17 -5.49
C GLY A 219 8.07 4.16 -5.84
N GLY A 220 7.73 5.44 -6.07
CA GLY A 220 8.68 6.46 -6.48
C GLY A 220 9.20 6.32 -7.92
N SER A 221 8.53 5.52 -8.77
CA SER A 221 8.88 5.14 -10.15
C SER A 221 10.22 4.39 -10.30
N ILE A 222 11.33 4.96 -9.83
CA ILE A 222 12.68 4.39 -9.83
C ILE A 222 13.12 4.24 -8.38
N HIS A 223 13.45 3.02 -7.95
CA HIS A 223 13.88 2.74 -6.60
C HIS A 223 15.41 2.56 -6.55
N LEU A 224 16.11 3.48 -5.87
CA LEU A 224 17.57 3.54 -5.81
C LEU A 224 18.11 2.93 -4.51
N GLY A 225 17.66 1.70 -4.21
CA GLY A 225 18.05 0.97 -3.01
C GLY A 225 17.86 1.82 -1.75
N PRO A 226 18.92 2.11 -0.94
CA PRO A 226 18.79 2.87 0.29
C PRO A 226 18.30 4.32 0.16
N LEU A 227 18.42 4.92 -1.03
CA LEU A 227 17.95 6.28 -1.29
C LEU A 227 16.42 6.35 -1.52
N GLY A 228 15.75 5.19 -1.54
CA GLY A 228 14.32 5.08 -1.74
C GLY A 228 13.88 5.39 -3.18
N GLY A 229 12.61 5.76 -3.32
CA GLY A 229 12.02 6.17 -4.58
C GLY A 229 12.50 7.54 -5.05
N LEU A 230 12.66 7.73 -6.36
CA LEU A 230 13.16 8.98 -6.92
C LEU A 230 12.09 10.07 -7.03
N TYR A 231 10.86 9.70 -7.40
CA TYR A 231 9.77 10.65 -7.63
C TYR A 231 8.40 10.02 -7.40
N ALA A 232 7.57 10.67 -6.58
CA ALA A 232 6.16 10.31 -6.41
C ALA A 232 5.26 11.51 -6.72
N PRO A 233 4.09 11.28 -7.35
CA PRO A 233 3.05 12.29 -7.45
C PRO A 233 2.74 12.87 -6.07
N SER A 234 2.38 14.15 -6.04
CA SER A 234 2.01 14.88 -4.82
C SER A 234 3.12 15.13 -3.80
N GLN A 235 4.26 14.44 -3.89
CA GLN A 235 5.41 14.55 -2.98
C GLN A 235 6.67 15.11 -3.66
N GLY A 236 6.80 14.99 -4.99
CA GLY A 236 7.96 15.49 -5.73
C GLY A 236 9.13 14.52 -5.71
N TYR A 237 10.35 15.06 -5.72
CA TYR A 237 11.60 14.28 -5.72
C TYR A 237 11.97 13.80 -4.31
N LEU A 238 12.59 12.61 -4.23
CA LEU A 238 12.95 11.94 -2.98
C LEU A 238 11.77 11.88 -1.98
N PRO A 239 10.60 11.37 -2.41
CA PRO A 239 9.41 11.26 -1.57
C PRO A 239 9.63 10.44 -0.30
N LYS A 240 8.95 10.85 0.78
CA LYS A 240 8.97 10.16 2.07
C LYS A 240 8.14 8.88 2.08
N TYR A 241 6.99 8.89 1.38
CA TYR A 241 5.99 7.83 1.42
C TYR A 241 5.88 7.16 0.06
N THR A 242 6.60 6.06 -0.17
CA THR A 242 6.68 5.41 -1.49
C THR A 242 6.07 4.02 -1.56
N GLU A 243 6.29 3.20 -0.54
CA GLU A 243 5.90 1.79 -0.50
C GLU A 243 5.99 1.21 0.92
N GLY A 244 5.31 0.08 1.16
CA GLY A 244 5.42 -0.65 2.42
C GLY A 244 4.60 -0.06 3.56
N ILE A 245 5.00 -0.34 4.79
CA ILE A 245 4.25 0.03 6.01
C ILE A 245 4.93 1.20 6.72
N PHE A 246 4.13 2.20 7.07
CA PHE A 246 4.49 3.31 7.95
C PHE A 246 3.61 3.28 9.19
N ARG A 247 4.19 3.55 10.37
CA ARG A 247 3.44 3.63 11.63
C ARG A 247 3.18 5.07 12.04
N LEU A 248 2.05 5.30 12.70
CA LEU A 248 1.73 6.60 13.28
C LEU A 248 2.70 6.89 14.43
N PRO A 249 3.37 8.06 14.46
CA PRO A 249 4.20 8.45 15.59
C PRO A 249 3.40 8.42 16.90
N GLY A 250 3.95 7.78 17.93
CA GLY A 250 3.30 7.61 19.24
C GLY A 250 2.22 6.52 19.30
N ASN A 251 1.83 5.89 18.17
CA ASN A 251 0.93 4.75 18.17
C ASN A 251 1.35 3.71 17.12
N PRO A 252 2.17 2.71 17.50
CA PRO A 252 2.71 1.73 16.55
C PRO A 252 1.64 0.81 15.96
N TYR A 253 0.41 0.77 16.50
CA TYR A 253 -0.65 -0.10 16.00
C TYR A 253 -1.46 0.52 14.86
N LYS A 254 -1.32 1.84 14.63
CA LYS A 254 -1.96 2.53 13.51
C LYS A 254 -1.00 2.66 12.35
N SER A 255 -1.44 2.21 11.18
CA SER A 255 -0.52 1.97 10.06
C SER A 255 -1.05 2.51 8.74
N LEU A 256 -0.12 2.94 7.89
CA LEU A 256 -0.33 3.21 6.49
C LEU A 256 0.41 2.15 5.67
N LEU A 257 -0.31 1.45 4.81
CA LEU A 257 0.23 0.53 3.82
C LEU A 257 0.15 1.18 2.44
N ILE A 258 1.30 1.31 1.78
CA ILE A 258 1.42 1.94 0.47
C ILE A 258 1.76 0.90 -0.58
N SER A 259 0.88 0.71 -1.56
CA SER A 259 1.15 -0.10 -2.74
C SER A 259 2.02 0.66 -3.74
N ARG A 260 2.95 -0.04 -4.39
CA ARG A 260 3.73 0.46 -5.54
C ARG A 260 2.90 0.59 -6.82
N GLY A 261 1.65 0.17 -6.78
CA GLY A 261 0.71 0.19 -7.89
C GLY A 261 0.98 -0.91 -8.92
N ILE A 262 -0.08 -1.27 -9.65
CA ILE A 262 -0.06 -2.33 -10.67
C ILE A 262 0.29 -1.75 -12.05
N GLY A 263 -0.27 -0.61 -12.38
CA GLY A 263 -0.15 -0.02 -13.70
C GLY A 263 1.17 0.69 -13.95
N ARG A 264 1.16 1.54 -14.97
CA ARG A 264 2.29 2.37 -15.37
C ARG A 264 2.73 3.30 -14.22
N ALA A 265 4.03 3.34 -13.94
CA ALA A 265 4.61 4.29 -13.00
C ALA A 265 4.52 5.74 -13.50
N SER A 266 4.60 6.69 -12.58
CA SER A 266 4.43 8.12 -12.84
C SER A 266 5.43 8.67 -13.87
N LEU A 267 6.70 8.25 -13.81
CA LEU A 267 7.73 8.59 -14.81
C LEU A 267 7.68 7.72 -16.08
N GLY A 268 6.71 6.81 -16.19
CA GLY A 268 6.51 5.94 -17.35
C GLY A 268 7.40 4.71 -17.44
N VAL A 269 8.42 4.60 -16.59
CA VAL A 269 9.28 3.42 -16.45
C VAL A 269 9.46 3.05 -14.98
N ARG A 270 9.54 1.74 -14.72
CA ARG A 270 9.86 1.13 -13.42
C ARG A 270 11.29 0.60 -13.45
N VAL A 271 12.07 0.89 -12.41
CA VAL A 271 13.42 0.34 -12.16
C VAL A 271 13.49 -0.04 -10.69
N ASN A 272 13.80 -1.31 -10.40
CA ASN A 272 13.72 -1.91 -9.05
C ASN A 272 12.35 -1.70 -8.35
N ASN A 273 11.27 -1.56 -9.13
CA ASN A 273 9.97 -1.12 -8.64
C ASN A 273 8.85 -1.82 -9.44
N ARG A 274 8.86 -3.16 -9.43
CA ARG A 274 7.92 -3.99 -10.19
C ARG A 274 6.46 -3.66 -9.86
N PRO A 275 5.52 -3.79 -10.83
CA PRO A 275 4.09 -3.82 -10.55
C PRO A 275 3.76 -4.73 -9.38
N GLU A 276 2.90 -4.27 -8.48
CA GLU A 276 2.68 -4.94 -7.21
C GLU A 276 1.22 -5.28 -6.95
N LEU A 277 0.96 -6.57 -6.66
CA LEU A 277 -0.23 -7.02 -5.96
C LEU A 277 0.12 -7.13 -4.47
N VAL A 278 -0.55 -6.36 -3.62
CA VAL A 278 -0.31 -6.42 -2.18
C VAL A 278 -1.32 -7.38 -1.55
N ARG A 279 -0.84 -8.29 -0.70
CA ARG A 279 -1.65 -9.07 0.22
C ARG A 279 -1.24 -8.68 1.65
N VAL A 280 -2.18 -8.16 2.43
CA VAL A 280 -1.95 -7.86 3.85
C VAL A 280 -2.83 -8.74 4.71
N GLN A 281 -2.23 -9.41 5.69
CA GLN A 281 -2.92 -10.21 6.68
C GLN A 281 -2.87 -9.50 8.03
N LEU A 282 -4.00 -9.41 8.72
CA LEU A 282 -4.11 -8.86 10.06
C LEU A 282 -3.87 -9.97 11.09
N THR A 283 -3.12 -9.68 12.14
CA THR A 283 -2.89 -10.64 13.23
C THR A 283 -2.76 -9.97 14.59
N ALA A 284 -3.10 -10.72 15.64
CA ALA A 284 -2.94 -10.29 17.03
C ALA A 284 -1.57 -10.62 17.63
N SER A 285 -0.95 -11.68 17.12
CA SER A 285 0.35 -12.16 17.54
C SER A 285 1.11 -12.62 16.31
N ARG A 286 2.12 -11.85 15.95
CA ARG A 286 2.94 -12.18 14.79
C ARG A 286 3.71 -13.49 15.00
N GLU A 287 4.21 -13.71 16.21
CA GLU A 287 5.03 -14.88 16.51
C GLU A 287 4.23 -16.18 16.33
N ASP A 288 2.96 -16.18 16.74
CA ASP A 288 2.07 -17.33 16.56
C ASP A 288 1.74 -17.55 15.08
N GLN A 289 1.46 -16.48 14.34
CA GLN A 289 1.16 -16.59 12.91
C GLN A 289 2.37 -17.09 12.09
N LEU A 290 3.59 -16.69 12.45
CA LEU A 290 4.80 -17.21 11.80
C LEU A 290 5.04 -18.68 12.12
N LYS A 291 4.73 -19.13 13.34
CA LYS A 291 4.80 -20.56 13.72
C LYS A 291 3.79 -21.40 12.96
N ASP A 292 2.55 -20.93 12.85
CA ASP A 292 1.50 -21.60 12.08
C ASP A 292 1.87 -21.67 10.59
N TRP A 293 2.40 -20.58 10.04
CA TRP A 293 2.83 -20.55 8.64
C TRP A 293 4.03 -21.48 8.39
N ALA A 294 5.00 -21.53 9.30
CA ALA A 294 6.12 -22.46 9.21
C ALA A 294 5.65 -23.92 9.29
N ARG A 295 4.64 -24.20 10.13
CA ARG A 295 4.00 -25.51 10.23
C ARG A 295 3.26 -25.90 8.95
N ASP A 296 2.49 -25.01 8.35
CA ASP A 296 1.80 -25.24 7.07
C ASP A 296 2.78 -25.52 5.92
N LEU A 297 3.95 -24.89 5.94
CA LEU A 297 5.04 -25.17 4.99
C LEU A 297 5.67 -26.54 5.24
N GLY A 298 5.87 -26.93 6.51
CA GLY A 298 6.37 -28.24 6.90
C GLY A 298 5.40 -29.39 6.58
N GLU A 299 4.11 -29.22 6.88
CA GLU A 299 3.06 -30.21 6.58
C GLU A 299 2.87 -30.39 5.05
N LYS A 300 3.06 -29.32 4.25
CA LYS A 300 3.07 -29.42 2.79
C LYS A 300 4.31 -30.13 2.23
N ALA A 301 5.46 -30.03 2.90
CA ALA A 301 6.65 -30.79 2.54
C ALA A 301 6.44 -32.29 2.81
N ASP A 302 5.92 -32.64 4.00
CA ASP A 302 5.62 -34.03 4.39
C ASP A 302 4.57 -34.70 3.49
N GLN A 303 3.55 -33.96 3.04
CA GLN A 303 2.54 -34.49 2.11
C GLN A 303 3.07 -34.66 0.67
N SER A 304 4.21 -34.06 0.33
CA SER A 304 4.85 -34.22 -0.98
C SER A 304 5.87 -35.37 -1.04
N GLU A 305 6.24 -35.97 0.11
CA GLU A 305 7.23 -37.06 0.17
C GLU A 305 6.67 -38.47 -0.12
N HIS A 306 5.40 -38.63 -0.48
CA HIS A 306 4.85 -39.93 -0.90
C HIS A 306 4.99 -40.24 -2.41
N SER A 307 5.90 -39.56 -3.11
CA SER A 307 6.32 -39.95 -4.46
C SER A 307 7.77 -39.54 -4.72
N GLN A 308 8.73 -40.44 -4.47
CA GLN A 308 10.12 -40.23 -4.90
C GLN A 308 10.19 -40.02 -6.42
N PRO A 309 10.98 -39.04 -6.92
CA PRO A 309 12.39 -39.33 -7.16
C PRO A 309 13.40 -38.17 -6.96
N GLY A 310 14.63 -38.56 -6.59
CA GLY A 310 15.89 -37.92 -7.00
C GLY A 310 16.40 -36.72 -6.19
N PRO A 311 17.64 -36.75 -5.65
CA PRO A 311 18.23 -35.60 -4.98
C PRO A 311 18.73 -34.63 -6.06
N ASP A 312 18.00 -33.55 -6.28
CA ASP A 312 18.49 -32.24 -6.78
C ASP A 312 17.28 -31.41 -7.26
N ARG A 313 16.62 -30.74 -6.31
CA ARG A 313 15.87 -29.47 -6.50
C ARG A 313 15.22 -29.05 -5.17
N GLN A 314 15.99 -28.42 -4.30
CA GLN A 314 15.42 -27.45 -3.35
C GLN A 314 15.25 -26.14 -4.11
N GLU A 315 14.04 -25.89 -4.62
CA GLU A 315 13.68 -24.55 -5.12
C GLU A 315 13.43 -23.63 -3.91
N ASN A 316 14.18 -22.52 -3.87
CA ASN A 316 14.13 -21.46 -2.88
C ASN A 316 12.70 -20.88 -2.75
N LEU A 317 12.02 -21.14 -1.63
CA LEU A 317 10.68 -20.62 -1.31
C LEU A 317 10.69 -19.35 -0.43
N SER A 318 11.83 -18.69 -0.25
CA SER A 318 12.00 -17.57 0.71
C SER A 318 11.91 -16.15 0.12
N GLU A 319 11.73 -15.97 -1.19
CA GLU A 319 11.58 -14.63 -1.77
C GLU A 319 10.12 -14.13 -1.72
N GLY A 320 9.74 -13.28 -0.77
CA GLY A 320 8.46 -12.55 -0.85
C GLY A 320 7.83 -12.02 0.43
N ILE A 321 8.38 -12.31 1.61
CA ILE A 321 7.82 -11.89 2.89
C ILE A 321 8.69 -10.78 3.46
N THR A 322 8.13 -9.58 3.64
CA THR A 322 8.82 -8.50 4.36
C THR A 322 8.35 -8.49 5.81
N VAL A 323 9.28 -8.82 6.70
CA VAL A 323 9.07 -8.98 8.15
C VAL A 323 9.58 -7.73 8.87
N TYR A 324 8.70 -6.82 9.28
CA TYR A 324 9.01 -5.66 10.16
C TYR A 324 9.00 -6.03 11.66
N ASP A 325 10.14 -6.06 12.38
CA ASP A 325 10.27 -6.25 13.86
C ASP A 325 10.44 -4.88 14.54
N ASP A 326 9.71 -4.63 15.64
CA ASP A 326 9.80 -3.42 16.47
C ASP A 326 9.60 -3.78 17.97
N ARG A 327 10.22 -4.87 18.46
CA ARG A 327 10.32 -5.07 19.91
C ARG A 327 11.01 -3.85 20.54
N PRO A 328 10.43 -3.22 21.59
CA PRO A 328 11.15 -2.20 22.35
C PRO A 328 12.32 -2.90 23.05
N SER A 329 13.55 -2.62 22.62
CA SER A 329 14.73 -2.90 23.43
C SER A 329 14.51 -2.25 24.79
N GLN A 330 14.47 -3.06 25.83
CA GLN A 330 14.37 -2.62 27.22
C GLN A 330 15.49 -1.59 27.50
N HIS A 331 15.10 -0.32 27.63
CA HIS A 331 15.62 0.67 28.57
C HIS A 331 14.84 1.98 28.37
N TYR A 332 13.66 2.05 28.99
CA TYR A 332 13.01 3.32 29.28
C TYR A 332 13.65 3.92 30.52
N SER A 333 14.41 4.99 30.34
CA SER A 333 14.59 6.01 31.36
C SER A 333 13.60 7.13 31.03
N GLN A 334 12.42 7.11 31.63
CA GLN A 334 11.61 8.33 31.84
C GLN A 334 12.12 9.04 33.12
N PRO A 335 11.73 10.29 33.46
CA PRO A 335 10.65 11.13 32.90
C PRO A 335 11.14 12.56 32.51
N ASP A 336 10.33 13.43 31.88
CA ASP A 336 9.50 14.39 32.63
C ASP A 336 8.27 14.88 31.86
N HIS A 337 7.20 15.03 32.64
CA HIS A 337 5.91 15.63 32.29
C HIS A 337 6.03 17.15 32.09
N VAL A 338 5.21 17.72 31.20
CA VAL A 338 4.63 19.06 31.43
C VAL A 338 3.17 19.07 31.00
N LEU A 339 2.29 19.09 32.01
CA LEU A 339 0.94 19.66 31.94
C LEU A 339 1.09 21.19 31.83
N ILE A 340 0.45 21.83 30.86
CA ILE A 340 0.20 23.28 30.94
C ILE A 340 -1.29 23.49 31.10
N GLN A 341 -1.61 24.08 32.24
CA GLN A 341 -2.91 24.53 32.70
C GLN A 341 -3.20 25.92 32.11
N ASP A 342 -4.45 26.13 31.73
CA ASP A 342 -5.05 27.37 31.22
C ASP A 342 -4.96 28.53 32.23
N GLN A 343 -4.58 29.72 31.75
CA GLN A 343 -4.95 31.02 32.33
C GLN A 343 -5.15 32.07 31.22
N GLY A 344 -6.42 32.36 30.91
CA GLY A 344 -7.03 33.68 30.73
C GLY A 344 -6.28 34.79 29.97
N GLY A 345 -6.87 35.24 28.86
CA GLY A 345 -6.62 36.55 28.27
C GLY A 345 -7.27 36.73 26.90
N ASP A 346 -8.29 37.59 26.83
CA ASP A 346 -8.90 38.04 25.57
C ASP A 346 -7.89 38.83 24.71
N TYR A 347 -7.75 38.45 23.43
CA TYR A 347 -7.22 39.34 22.40
C TYR A 347 -8.01 39.19 21.09
N LEU A 348 -8.56 40.32 20.65
CA LEU A 348 -9.10 40.56 19.31
C LEU A 348 -7.97 40.45 18.26
N LEU A 349 -8.21 39.71 17.18
CA LEU A 349 -7.41 39.79 15.96
C LEU A 349 -8.32 40.07 14.77
N GLU A 350 -8.14 41.25 14.18
CA GLU A 350 -8.65 41.61 12.86
C GLU A 350 -8.02 40.72 11.77
N PRO A 351 -8.71 40.48 10.64
CA PRO A 351 -8.19 39.63 9.58
C PRO A 351 -7.11 40.35 8.76
N LEU A 352 -5.92 39.76 8.65
CA LEU A 352 -4.87 40.19 7.71
C LEU A 352 -5.06 39.52 6.33
N PRO A 353 -4.58 40.17 5.24
CA PRO A 353 -5.10 40.01 3.89
C PRO A 353 -4.53 38.79 3.14
N GLU A 354 -5.24 38.37 2.09
CA GLU A 354 -4.83 37.32 1.15
C GLU A 354 -3.51 37.69 0.45
N GLU A 355 -2.42 37.02 0.78
CA GLU A 355 -1.22 36.98 -0.06
C GLU A 355 -0.58 35.58 -0.11
N LYS A 356 0.00 35.29 -1.27
CA LYS A 356 0.47 33.98 -1.75
C LYS A 356 1.56 33.40 -0.84
N VAL A 357 1.25 32.29 -0.18
CA VAL A 357 2.24 31.54 0.63
C VAL A 357 3.11 30.67 -0.29
N GLY A 358 4.40 31.01 -0.38
CA GLY A 358 5.45 30.17 -0.96
C GLY A 358 5.85 29.04 -0.01
N ALA A 359 6.49 27.99 -0.52
CA ALA A 359 6.77 26.74 0.19
C ALA A 359 7.81 26.84 1.33
N GLU A 360 8.19 28.03 1.77
CA GLU A 360 9.30 28.26 2.71
C GLU A 360 8.83 28.76 4.09
N ASP A 361 7.55 29.09 4.26
CA ASP A 361 7.01 29.71 5.50
C ASP A 361 6.23 28.75 6.42
N LEU A 362 6.62 27.47 6.52
CA LEU A 362 6.06 26.55 7.53
C LEU A 362 7.01 26.46 8.75
N PRO A 363 6.68 27.06 9.91
CA PRO A 363 7.47 26.87 11.12
C PRO A 363 6.99 25.63 11.88
N LEU A 364 7.82 24.60 11.98
CA LEU A 364 8.55 24.29 13.20
C LEU A 364 9.41 23.04 13.01
N ALA A 365 10.66 23.22 13.40
CA ALA A 365 11.76 22.28 13.32
C ALA A 365 11.52 21.06 14.21
N VAL A 366 11.76 19.87 13.64
CA VAL A 366 12.23 18.72 14.39
C VAL A 366 13.74 18.66 14.16
N ASP A 367 14.48 18.57 15.25
CA ASP A 367 15.93 18.46 15.34
C ASP A 367 16.52 17.54 14.22
N PRO A 368 17.44 18.05 13.37
CA PRO A 368 18.03 17.29 12.26
C PRO A 368 19.04 16.22 12.72
N SER A 369 19.26 16.02 14.02
CA SER A 369 20.21 15.04 14.56
C SER A 369 19.62 13.63 14.82
N HIS A 370 18.31 13.43 14.62
CA HIS A 370 17.68 12.11 14.67
C HIS A 370 16.93 11.79 13.36
N PRO A 371 17.63 11.22 12.35
CA PRO A 371 16.98 10.79 11.13
C PRO A 371 16.04 9.62 11.45
N ALA A 372 14.74 9.79 11.19
CA ALA A 372 13.83 8.68 10.99
C ALA A 372 14.30 7.91 9.74
N SER A 373 15.25 7.01 9.95
CA SER A 373 15.80 6.14 8.91
C SER A 373 14.82 5.01 8.65
N PRO A 374 14.67 4.52 7.41
CA PRO A 374 14.12 3.20 7.21
C PRO A 374 15.03 2.19 7.92
N ILE A 375 14.50 1.50 8.93
CA ILE A 375 15.21 0.40 9.58
C ILE A 375 15.41 -0.68 8.52
N ARG A 376 16.67 -0.95 8.18
CA ARG A 376 17.08 -1.93 7.16
C ARG A 376 17.04 -3.35 7.75
N PRO A 377 16.92 -4.38 6.91
CA PRO A 377 17.36 -5.73 7.27
C PRO A 377 18.87 -5.72 7.59
N LEU A 378 19.28 -6.52 8.58
CA LEU A 378 20.69 -6.83 8.83
C LEU A 378 21.33 -7.42 7.56
N PRO A 379 22.61 -7.14 7.27
CA PRO A 379 23.33 -7.85 6.21
C PRO A 379 23.48 -9.33 6.60
N ASP A 380 23.36 -10.22 5.62
CA ASP A 380 23.66 -11.64 5.79
C ASP A 380 25.09 -11.78 6.32
N LEU A 381 25.23 -12.41 7.49
CA LEU A 381 26.50 -12.92 7.94
C LEU A 381 26.80 -14.16 7.10
N GLU A 382 27.81 -14.06 6.23
CA GLU A 382 28.52 -15.23 5.73
C GLU A 382 29.03 -16.02 6.93
N GLU A 383 28.57 -17.26 7.13
CA GLU A 383 29.25 -18.22 7.98
C GLU A 383 30.24 -19.02 7.12
N ASP A 384 31.52 -18.85 7.45
CA ASP A 384 32.63 -19.73 7.11
C ASP A 384 32.27 -21.20 7.42
N ASN A 385 32.22 -22.05 6.39
CA ASN A 385 33.05 -23.27 6.23
C ASN A 385 32.73 -24.01 4.93
#